data_AF-A0A7X2D7P1-F1
#
_entry.id   AF-A0A7X2D7P1-F1
#
_cell.length_a   1.000
_cell.length_b   1.000
_cell.length_c   1.000
_cell.angle_alpha   90.00
_cell.angle_beta   90.00
_cell.angle_gamma   90.00
#
_symmetry.space_group_name_H-M   'P 1'
#
loop_
_entity.id
_entity.type
_entity.pdbx_description
1 polymer ?
#
loop_
_entity_poly.entity_id
_entity_poly.type
_entity_poly.pdbx_seq_one_letter_code
_entity_poly.pdbx_strand_id
1 'polypeptide(L)'
;EEEKEEFLDQLITMEILLQEAERQGLAKEKEVQEQIAINKEKRREILIQELVEKVTGNVEVSIEELRALYEEVKAEIPEKSFEEVKAQLKTYLIQQKQNKKLEEKIEEMRSTARITKNEEWLKTQRLATTDNPLDQAFKKGRPVLADFGRGVCIPCKQMKPILEELAAEYKGKASVLIIEIDQYRALTRRYSIRLIPTQIFFDAQRKEVYRHEGFMSKESMKEKFEEMGVK
;
A
#
# COMPACT_ATOMS: atom_id res chain seq x y z
N GLU A 1 0.88 -6.44 13.71
CA GLU A 1 0.08 -7.04 12.64
C GLU A 1 -1.32 -6.43 12.68
N GLU A 2 -1.93 -6.39 13.87
CA GLU A 2 -3.15 -5.64 14.22
C GLU A 2 -3.19 -4.20 13.67
N GLU A 3 -2.16 -3.38 13.89
CA GLU A 3 -2.11 -1.99 13.35
C GLU A 3 -2.24 -1.91 11.82
N LYS A 4 -1.77 -2.94 11.10
CA LYS A 4 -1.90 -3.00 9.63
C LYS A 4 -3.30 -3.40 9.21
N GLU A 5 -3.96 -4.28 9.96
CA GLU A 5 -5.32 -4.71 9.70
C GLU A 5 -6.30 -3.57 9.94
N GLU A 6 -6.17 -2.84 11.05
CA GLU A 6 -6.97 -1.65 11.33
C GLU A 6 -6.78 -0.57 10.26
N PHE A 7 -5.53 -0.31 9.85
CA PHE A 7 -5.25 0.65 8.78
C PHE A 7 -5.87 0.23 7.44
N LEU A 8 -5.81 -1.05 7.09
CA LEU A 8 -6.45 -1.58 5.89
C LEU A 8 -7.98 -1.45 5.97
N ASP A 9 -8.57 -1.74 7.12
CA ASP A 9 -10.00 -1.61 7.32
C ASP A 9 -10.49 -0.17 7.18
N GLN A 10 -9.72 0.80 7.70
CA GLN A 10 -9.99 2.23 7.49
C GLN A 10 -9.96 2.61 5.99
N LEU A 11 -8.95 2.16 5.25
CA LEU A 11 -8.85 2.41 3.82
C LEU A 11 -10.04 1.82 3.04
N ILE A 12 -10.45 0.60 3.40
CA ILE A 12 -11.61 -0.06 2.79
C ILE A 12 -12.88 0.74 3.08
N THR A 13 -13.09 1.16 4.34
CA THR A 13 -14.24 1.97 4.74
C THR A 13 -14.32 3.27 3.95
N MET A 14 -13.22 4.01 3.86
CA MET A 14 -13.18 5.27 3.09
C MET A 14 -13.51 5.05 1.61
N GLU A 15 -13.00 3.97 1.03
CA GLU A 15 -13.26 3.66 -0.38
C GLU A 15 -14.71 3.25 -0.63
N ILE A 16 -15.32 2.46 0.26
CA ILE A 16 -16.74 2.11 0.18
C ILE A 16 -17.63 3.36 0.28
N LEU A 17 -17.36 4.24 1.25
CA LEU A 17 -18.11 5.49 1.42
C LEU A 17 -17.99 6.38 0.18
N LEU A 18 -16.79 6.49 -0.39
CA LEU A 18 -16.59 7.28 -1.61
C LEU A 18 -17.39 6.71 -2.78
N GLN A 19 -17.33 5.39 -2.99
CA GLN A 19 -18.07 4.74 -4.08
C GLN A 19 -19.58 4.94 -3.92
N GLU A 20 -20.09 4.88 -2.69
CA GLU A 20 -21.50 5.14 -2.41
C GLU A 20 -21.87 6.61 -2.69
N ALA A 21 -21.04 7.56 -2.25
CA ALA A 21 -21.25 8.98 -2.51
C ALA A 21 -21.30 9.27 -4.03
N GLU A 22 -20.42 8.64 -4.80
CA GLU A 22 -20.41 8.74 -6.26
C GLU A 22 -21.63 8.06 -6.89
N ARG A 23 -22.05 6.90 -6.37
CA ARG A 23 -23.25 6.18 -6.81
C ARG A 23 -24.52 7.02 -6.62
N GLN A 24 -24.64 7.71 -5.50
CA GLN A 24 -25.75 8.64 -5.22
C GLN A 24 -25.67 9.93 -6.04
N GLY A 25 -24.57 10.15 -6.75
CA GLY A 25 -24.39 11.33 -7.60
C GLY A 25 -24.11 12.60 -6.81
N LEU A 26 -23.63 12.52 -5.56
CA LEU A 26 -23.41 13.67 -4.68
C LEU A 26 -22.47 14.71 -5.32
N ALA A 27 -21.53 14.29 -6.17
CA ALA A 27 -20.66 15.20 -6.93
C ALA A 27 -21.39 16.15 -7.90
N LYS A 28 -22.68 15.92 -8.15
CA LYS A 28 -23.52 16.77 -9.01
C LYS A 28 -24.34 17.78 -8.21
N GLU A 29 -24.35 17.68 -6.89
CA GLU A 29 -25.08 18.60 -6.03
C GLU A 29 -24.38 19.95 -5.97
N LYS A 30 -25.17 21.03 -5.99
CA LYS A 30 -24.65 22.39 -6.15
C LYS A 30 -23.68 22.77 -5.04
N GLU A 31 -24.05 22.49 -3.79
CA GLU A 31 -23.23 22.79 -2.60
C GLU A 31 -21.92 22.00 -2.62
N VAL A 32 -21.97 20.71 -2.99
CA VAL A 32 -20.79 19.86 -3.13
C VAL A 32 -19.87 20.34 -4.26
N GLN A 33 -20.43 20.77 -5.39
CA GLN A 33 -19.65 21.32 -6.51
C GLN A 33 -18.93 22.62 -6.14
N GLU A 34 -19.59 23.49 -5.38
CA GLU A 34 -19.00 24.73 -4.86
C GLU A 34 -17.82 24.41 -3.93
N GLN A 35 -17.98 23.46 -3.00
CA GLN A 35 -16.90 23.02 -2.11
C GLN A 35 -15.71 22.40 -2.88
N ILE A 36 -15.99 21.55 -3.87
CA ILE A 36 -14.94 20.94 -4.72
C ILE A 36 -14.21 22.01 -5.55
N ALA A 37 -14.92 23.04 -6.02
CA ALA A 37 -14.32 24.13 -6.78
C ALA A 37 -13.33 24.94 -5.91
N ILE A 38 -13.64 25.11 -4.62
CA ILE A 38 -12.77 25.77 -3.64
C ILE A 38 -11.52 24.92 -3.34
N ASN A 39 -11.69 23.61 -3.14
CA ASN A 39 -10.58 22.71 -2.81
C ASN A 39 -10.63 21.39 -3.61
N LYS A 40 -10.08 21.45 -4.82
CA LYS A 40 -10.08 20.32 -5.77
C LYS A 40 -9.36 19.09 -5.23
N GLU A 41 -8.29 19.27 -4.47
CA GLU A 41 -7.50 18.17 -3.91
C GLU A 41 -8.29 17.38 -2.86
N LYS A 42 -9.24 18.03 -2.18
CA LYS A 42 -10.11 17.43 -1.17
C LYS A 42 -11.40 16.81 -1.70
N ARG A 43 -11.55 16.64 -3.02
CA ARG A 43 -12.77 16.10 -3.62
C ARG A 43 -13.26 14.80 -2.93
N ARG A 44 -12.35 13.88 -2.63
CA ARG A 44 -12.69 12.60 -1.99
C ARG A 44 -13.24 12.82 -0.57
N GLU A 45 -12.58 13.66 0.22
CA GLU A 45 -12.99 14.00 1.59
C GLU A 45 -14.37 14.67 1.60
N ILE A 46 -14.60 15.63 0.69
CA ILE A 46 -15.86 16.37 0.57
C ILE A 46 -17.03 15.41 0.26
N LEU A 47 -16.84 14.48 -0.67
CA LEU A 47 -17.88 13.52 -1.05
C LEU A 47 -18.22 12.55 0.09
N ILE A 48 -17.20 12.06 0.80
CA ILE A 48 -17.41 11.19 1.96
C ILE A 48 -18.13 11.96 3.07
N GLN A 49 -17.72 13.19 3.34
CA GLN A 49 -18.34 14.03 4.37
C GLN A 49 -19.81 14.28 4.07
N GLU A 50 -20.15 14.66 2.83
CA GLU A 50 -21.55 14.86 2.42
C GLU A 50 -22.39 13.59 2.63
N LEU A 51 -21.87 12.43 2.24
CA LEU A 51 -22.57 11.16 2.45
C LEU A 51 -22.78 10.89 3.94
N VAL A 52 -21.75 11.09 4.77
CA VAL A 52 -21.83 10.89 6.22
C VAL A 52 -22.90 11.83 6.81
N GLU A 53 -22.92 13.10 6.43
CA GLU A 53 -23.93 14.07 6.88
C GLU A 53 -25.35 13.65 6.48
N LYS A 54 -25.55 13.15 5.26
CA LYS A 54 -26.87 12.62 4.83
C LYS A 54 -27.29 11.38 5.61
N VAL A 55 -26.34 10.52 5.95
CA VAL A 55 -26.61 9.33 6.76
C VAL A 55 -26.93 9.73 8.21
N THR A 56 -26.19 10.66 8.80
CA THR A 56 -26.22 10.95 10.25
C THR A 56 -27.03 12.20 10.65
N GLY A 57 -27.49 13.02 9.69
CA GLY A 57 -28.06 14.35 9.97
C GLY A 57 -29.38 14.38 10.76
N ASN A 58 -30.21 13.33 10.66
CA ASN A 58 -31.53 13.28 11.31
C ASN A 58 -31.53 12.41 12.57
N VAL A 59 -30.80 12.81 13.61
CA VAL A 59 -30.72 12.10 14.88
C VAL A 59 -31.33 12.94 16.00
N GLU A 60 -32.43 12.45 16.57
CA GLU A 60 -33.10 13.06 17.73
C GLU A 60 -32.79 12.28 19.02
N VAL A 61 -32.79 13.00 20.14
CA VAL A 61 -32.59 12.44 21.48
C VAL A 61 -33.74 12.88 22.37
N SER A 62 -34.41 11.89 22.96
CA SER A 62 -35.51 12.10 23.90
C SER A 62 -35.01 12.46 25.30
N ILE A 63 -35.90 13.02 26.13
CA ILE A 63 -35.57 13.36 27.52
C ILE A 63 -35.36 12.08 28.35
N GLU A 64 -36.09 11.02 28.04
CA GLU A 64 -35.98 9.70 28.65
C GLU A 64 -34.58 9.11 28.43
N GLU A 65 -34.05 9.18 27.22
CA GLU A 65 -32.69 8.71 26.90
C GLU A 65 -31.62 9.52 27.63
N LEU A 66 -31.80 10.84 27.76
CA LEU A 66 -30.89 11.69 28.52
C LEU A 66 -30.88 11.34 30.01
N ARG A 67 -32.05 11.05 30.57
CA ARG A 67 -32.18 10.65 31.97
C ARG A 67 -31.57 9.28 32.20
N ALA A 68 -31.81 8.32 31.30
CA ALA A 68 -31.19 7.00 31.37
C ALA A 68 -29.66 7.11 31.37
N LEU A 69 -29.09 7.88 30.44
CA LEU A 69 -27.64 8.10 30.39
C LEU A 69 -27.12 8.79 31.66
N TYR A 70 -27.83 9.81 32.18
CA TYR A 70 -27.43 10.47 33.43
C TYR A 70 -27.39 9.49 34.60
N GLU A 71 -28.37 8.59 34.71
CA GLU A 71 -28.42 7.58 35.75
C GLU A 71 -27.26 6.57 35.67
N GLU A 72 -26.74 6.31 34.47
CA GLU A 72 -25.56 5.46 34.26
C GLU A 72 -24.27 6.17 34.69
N VAL A 73 -24.12 7.47 34.38
CA VAL A 73 -22.87 8.20 34.61
C VAL A 73 -22.82 8.96 35.93
N LYS A 74 -23.94 9.16 36.64
CA LYS A 74 -24.01 9.99 37.87
C LYS A 74 -23.06 9.54 38.98
N ALA A 75 -22.69 8.26 39.02
CA ALA A 75 -21.73 7.73 39.99
C ALA A 75 -20.30 8.26 39.74
N GLU A 76 -19.98 8.61 38.49
CA GLU A 76 -18.69 9.17 38.09
C GLU A 76 -18.65 10.71 38.15
N ILE A 77 -19.82 11.35 38.22
CA ILE A 77 -19.97 12.82 38.33
C ILE A 77 -20.89 13.23 39.51
N PRO A 78 -20.55 12.86 40.75
CA PRO A 78 -21.46 13.01 41.91
C PRO A 78 -21.82 14.46 42.24
N GLU A 79 -21.04 15.45 41.80
CA GLU A 79 -21.25 16.87 42.11
C GLU A 79 -22.11 17.62 41.08
N LYS A 80 -22.47 16.99 39.95
CA LYS A 80 -23.21 17.67 38.88
C LYS A 80 -24.66 17.20 38.78
N SER A 81 -25.58 18.16 38.78
CA SER A 81 -27.01 17.88 38.57
C SER A 81 -27.32 17.58 37.09
N PHE A 82 -28.45 16.90 36.86
CA PHE A 82 -28.93 16.59 35.51
C PHE A 82 -29.00 17.83 34.61
N GLU A 83 -29.53 18.96 35.10
CA GLU A 83 -29.68 20.17 34.28
C GLU A 83 -28.33 20.80 33.90
N GLU A 84 -27.28 20.64 34.71
CA GLU A 84 -25.94 21.15 34.41
C GLU A 84 -25.25 20.34 33.30
N VAL A 85 -25.53 19.03 33.20
CA VAL A 85 -24.88 18.15 32.21
C VAL A 85 -25.75 17.82 31.01
N LYS A 86 -27.05 18.14 31.05
CA LYS A 86 -28.04 17.82 30.01
C LYS A 86 -27.60 18.18 28.59
N ALA A 87 -27.00 19.35 28.40
CA ALA A 87 -26.50 19.78 27.10
C ALA A 87 -25.34 18.89 26.61
N GLN A 88 -24.41 18.55 27.50
CA GLN A 88 -23.27 17.68 27.20
C GLN A 88 -23.73 16.25 26.90
N LEU A 89 -24.64 15.72 27.71
CA LEU A 89 -25.25 14.40 27.50
C LEU A 89 -26.00 14.34 26.17
N LYS A 90 -26.69 15.42 25.79
CA LYS A 90 -27.38 15.51 24.49
C LYS A 90 -26.40 15.45 23.33
N THR A 91 -25.32 16.24 23.36
CA THR A 91 -24.29 16.17 22.32
C THR A 91 -23.65 14.79 22.25
N TYR A 92 -23.33 14.19 23.40
CA TYR A 92 -22.76 12.84 23.46
C TYR A 92 -23.70 11.78 22.87
N LEU A 93 -24.98 11.79 23.26
CA LEU A 93 -25.97 10.84 22.73
C LEU A 93 -26.24 11.04 21.24
N ILE A 94 -26.27 12.28 20.76
CA ILE A 94 -26.36 12.56 19.32
C ILE A 94 -25.15 11.92 18.63
N GLN A 95 -23.93 12.17 19.10
CA GLN A 95 -22.71 11.59 18.51
C GLN A 95 -22.74 10.07 18.53
N GLN A 96 -23.12 9.45 19.64
CA GLN A 96 -23.23 7.98 19.78
C GLN A 96 -24.21 7.39 18.77
N LYS A 97 -25.41 7.98 18.68
CA LYS A 97 -26.43 7.54 17.71
C LYS A 97 -25.99 7.77 16.26
N GLN A 98 -25.31 8.88 15.97
CA GLN A 98 -24.76 9.16 14.65
C GLN A 98 -23.69 8.14 14.26
N ASN A 99 -22.75 7.84 15.18
CA ASN A 99 -21.71 6.83 14.96
C ASN A 99 -22.32 5.45 14.72
N LYS A 100 -23.26 5.03 15.56
CA LYS A 100 -23.96 3.74 15.40
C LYS A 100 -24.67 3.65 14.05
N LYS A 101 -25.37 4.72 13.64
CA LYS A 101 -26.05 4.76 12.34
C LYS A 101 -25.08 4.69 11.17
N LEU A 102 -23.92 5.33 11.28
CA LEU A 102 -22.87 5.25 10.28
C LEU A 102 -22.27 3.83 10.21
N GLU A 103 -21.99 3.20 11.36
CA GLU A 103 -21.49 1.82 11.45
C GLU A 103 -22.46 0.83 10.83
N GLU A 104 -23.75 0.91 11.18
CA GLU A 104 -24.81 0.08 10.59
C GLU A 104 -24.87 0.25 9.07
N LYS A 105 -24.73 1.49 8.58
CA LYS A 105 -24.72 1.76 7.15
C LYS A 105 -23.48 1.20 6.46
N ILE A 106 -22.30 1.33 7.07
CA ILE A 106 -21.05 0.77 6.55
C ILE A 106 -21.15 -0.75 6.46
N GLU A 107 -21.70 -1.41 7.47
CA GLU A 107 -21.89 -2.86 7.47
C GLU A 107 -22.88 -3.31 6.38
N GLU A 108 -23.99 -2.58 6.20
CA GLU A 108 -24.92 -2.81 5.09
C GLU A 108 -24.21 -2.71 3.73
N MET A 109 -23.40 -1.67 3.53
CA MET A 109 -22.63 -1.48 2.29
C MET A 109 -21.59 -2.58 2.09
N ARG A 110 -20.88 -2.99 3.15
CA ARG A 110 -19.91 -4.09 3.12
C ARG A 110 -20.56 -5.41 2.72
N SER A 111 -21.72 -5.72 3.27
CA SER A 111 -22.46 -6.95 2.98
C SER A 111 -22.96 -7.04 1.53
N THR A 112 -23.14 -5.89 0.87
CA THR A 112 -23.65 -5.79 -0.51
C THR A 112 -22.56 -5.47 -1.54
N ALA A 113 -21.34 -5.15 -1.09
CA ALA A 113 -20.23 -4.78 -1.94
C ALA A 113 -19.78 -5.94 -2.83
N ARG A 114 -19.57 -5.66 -4.12
CA ARG A 114 -18.95 -6.60 -5.05
C ARG A 114 -17.45 -6.40 -5.06
N ILE A 115 -16.71 -7.39 -4.59
CA ILE A 115 -15.25 -7.40 -4.68
C ILE A 115 -14.87 -7.69 -6.13
N THR A 116 -14.25 -6.72 -6.80
CA THR A 116 -13.63 -6.91 -8.12
C THR A 116 -12.12 -6.91 -7.98
N LYS A 117 -11.45 -7.88 -8.61
CA LYS A 117 -9.99 -7.94 -8.66
C LYS A 117 -9.51 -7.15 -9.87
N ASN A 118 -8.65 -6.16 -9.63
CA ASN A 118 -7.92 -5.52 -10.72
C ASN A 118 -6.75 -6.42 -11.14
N GLU A 119 -7.00 -7.31 -12.10
CA GLU A 119 -6.02 -8.28 -12.59
C GLU A 119 -4.74 -7.63 -13.15
N GLU A 120 -4.86 -6.46 -13.79
CA GLU A 120 -3.70 -5.74 -14.35
C GLU A 120 -2.81 -5.15 -13.26
N TRP A 121 -3.42 -4.54 -12.24
CA TRP A 121 -2.72 -4.06 -11.06
C TRP A 121 -2.05 -5.23 -10.31
N LEU A 122 -2.78 -6.34 -10.10
CA LEU A 122 -2.24 -7.53 -9.45
C LEU A 122 -1.07 -8.13 -10.21
N LYS A 123 -1.12 -8.19 -11.55
CA LYS A 123 -0.03 -8.65 -12.39
C LYS A 123 1.21 -7.76 -12.25
N THR A 124 1.02 -6.44 -12.24
CA THR A 124 2.11 -5.48 -12.05
C THR A 124 2.74 -5.62 -10.66
N GLN A 125 1.92 -5.74 -9.62
CA GLN A 125 2.41 -5.93 -8.25
C GLN A 125 3.10 -7.28 -8.08
N ARG A 126 2.60 -8.36 -8.68
CA ARG A 126 3.28 -9.66 -8.70
C ARG A 126 4.68 -9.51 -9.29
N LEU A 127 4.83 -9.04 -10.52
CA LEU A 127 6.16 -8.86 -11.14
C LEU A 127 7.11 -8.00 -10.29
N ALA A 128 6.57 -6.99 -9.59
CA ALA A 128 7.34 -6.15 -8.69
C ALA A 128 7.74 -6.84 -7.37
N THR A 129 7.01 -7.87 -6.90
CA THR A 129 7.14 -8.44 -5.55
C THR A 129 7.46 -9.94 -5.53
N THR A 130 6.74 -10.77 -6.30
CA THR A 130 6.82 -12.23 -6.32
C THR A 130 6.77 -12.72 -7.78
N ASP A 131 7.78 -13.49 -8.21
CA ASP A 131 8.02 -13.88 -9.62
C ASP A 131 8.73 -12.82 -10.47
N ASN A 132 9.70 -12.12 -9.86
CA ASN A 132 10.62 -11.23 -10.56
C ASN A 132 11.74 -12.03 -11.29
N PRO A 133 12.55 -11.41 -12.17
CA PRO A 133 13.59 -12.10 -12.94
C PRO A 133 14.60 -12.89 -12.09
N LEU A 134 14.92 -12.39 -10.89
CA LEU A 134 15.85 -13.04 -9.97
C LEU A 134 15.23 -14.30 -9.35
N ASP A 135 13.98 -14.24 -8.89
CA ASP A 135 13.24 -15.41 -8.41
C ASP A 135 13.13 -16.49 -9.50
N GLN A 136 12.87 -16.08 -10.76
CA GLN A 136 12.81 -17.00 -11.90
C GLN A 136 14.16 -17.64 -12.22
N ALA A 137 15.26 -16.89 -12.09
CA ALA A 137 16.61 -17.45 -12.26
C ALA A 137 16.94 -18.46 -11.15
N PHE A 138 16.55 -18.19 -9.90
CA PHE A 138 16.73 -19.12 -8.79
C PHE A 138 16.00 -20.46 -8.96
N LYS A 139 14.87 -20.49 -9.69
CA LYS A 139 14.18 -21.74 -10.04
C LYS A 139 15.02 -22.65 -10.94
N LYS A 140 16.03 -22.11 -11.64
CA LYS A 140 16.91 -22.89 -12.52
C LYS A 140 18.00 -23.66 -11.77
N GLY A 141 18.15 -23.48 -10.45
CA GLY A 141 19.10 -24.22 -9.61
C GLY A 141 20.57 -23.99 -9.96
N ARG A 142 20.89 -22.84 -10.57
CA ARG A 142 22.26 -22.46 -10.97
C ARG A 142 22.66 -21.16 -10.27
N PRO A 143 23.96 -20.88 -10.10
CA PRO A 143 24.45 -19.58 -9.64
C PRO A 143 23.91 -18.43 -10.49
N VAL A 144 23.73 -17.27 -9.86
CA VAL A 144 23.15 -16.09 -10.50
C VAL A 144 24.05 -14.87 -10.27
N LEU A 145 24.36 -14.15 -11.33
CA LEU A 145 24.85 -12.78 -11.28
C LEU A 145 23.69 -11.84 -11.61
N ALA A 146 23.36 -10.94 -10.69
CA ALA A 146 22.34 -9.93 -10.87
C ALA A 146 22.96 -8.54 -10.85
N ASP A 147 22.95 -7.84 -11.98
CA ASP A 147 23.33 -6.44 -12.09
C ASP A 147 22.11 -5.54 -11.92
N PHE A 148 22.13 -4.67 -10.91
CA PHE A 148 21.09 -3.68 -10.67
C PHE A 148 21.53 -2.35 -11.27
N GLY A 149 20.81 -1.88 -12.29
CA GLY A 149 21.19 -0.72 -13.07
C GLY A 149 20.01 0.08 -13.61
N ARG A 150 20.33 1.11 -14.38
CA ARG A 150 19.35 1.94 -15.10
C ARG A 150 19.88 2.36 -16.46
N GLY A 151 19.05 2.27 -17.49
CA GLY A 151 19.42 2.63 -18.87
C GLY A 151 19.93 4.06 -19.12
N VAL A 152 19.76 5.01 -18.19
CA VAL A 152 20.29 6.40 -18.32
C VAL A 152 21.63 6.63 -17.62
N CYS A 153 22.09 5.68 -16.80
CA CYS A 153 23.34 5.79 -16.05
C CYS A 153 24.52 5.37 -16.93
N ILE A 154 25.55 6.24 -17.07
CA ILE A 154 26.68 6.01 -17.97
C ILE A 154 27.44 4.71 -17.63
N PRO A 155 27.88 4.48 -16.37
CA PRO A 155 28.48 3.20 -16.00
C PRO A 155 27.58 1.98 -16.27
N CYS A 156 26.26 2.09 -16.07
CA CYS A 156 25.33 1.00 -16.37
C CYS A 156 25.28 0.68 -17.89
N LYS A 157 25.30 1.72 -18.74
CA LYS A 157 25.36 1.54 -20.20
C LYS A 157 26.64 0.82 -20.63
N GLN A 158 27.76 1.06 -19.96
CA GLN A 158 29.04 0.38 -20.22
C GLN A 158 29.02 -1.08 -19.75
N MET A 159 28.35 -1.38 -18.64
CA MET A 159 28.19 -2.75 -18.13
C MET A 159 27.35 -3.63 -19.05
N LYS A 160 26.30 -3.07 -19.68
CA LYS A 160 25.33 -3.84 -20.49
C LYS A 160 25.97 -4.77 -21.54
N PRO A 161 26.84 -4.31 -22.47
CA PRO A 161 27.46 -5.20 -23.44
C PRO A 161 28.33 -6.29 -22.78
N ILE A 162 29.03 -5.95 -21.69
CA ILE A 162 29.85 -6.91 -20.94
C ILE A 162 28.98 -8.02 -20.35
N LEU A 163 27.85 -7.67 -19.75
CA LEU A 163 26.91 -8.61 -19.15
C LEU A 163 26.20 -9.47 -20.19
N GLU A 164 25.88 -8.91 -21.36
CA GLU A 164 25.30 -9.65 -22.49
C GLU A 164 26.27 -10.72 -23.04
N GLU A 165 27.55 -10.37 -23.19
CA GLU A 165 28.59 -11.33 -23.56
C GLU A 165 28.76 -12.41 -22.49
N LEU A 166 28.80 -12.03 -21.21
CA LEU A 166 28.95 -12.96 -20.11
C LEU A 166 27.75 -13.91 -20.00
N ALA A 167 26.54 -13.42 -20.26
CA ALA A 167 25.33 -14.23 -20.32
C ALA A 167 25.41 -15.29 -21.42
N ALA A 168 26.02 -14.95 -22.57
CA ALA A 168 26.24 -15.90 -23.66
C ALA A 168 27.30 -16.96 -23.30
N GLU A 169 28.44 -16.55 -22.73
CA GLU A 169 29.53 -17.46 -22.31
C GLU A 169 29.09 -18.47 -21.24
N TYR A 170 28.29 -18.01 -20.27
CA TYR A 170 27.86 -18.83 -19.13
C TYR A 170 26.49 -19.49 -19.34
N LYS A 171 25.97 -19.48 -20.58
CA LYS A 171 24.67 -20.09 -20.90
C LYS A 171 24.64 -21.55 -20.45
N GLY A 172 23.70 -21.86 -19.56
CA GLY A 172 23.52 -23.21 -19.00
C GLY A 172 24.40 -23.54 -17.80
N LYS A 173 25.33 -22.65 -17.42
CA LYS A 173 26.24 -22.77 -16.26
C LYS A 173 25.84 -21.82 -15.13
N ALA A 174 25.57 -20.56 -15.46
CA ALA A 174 25.04 -19.55 -14.55
C ALA A 174 23.94 -18.72 -15.25
N SER A 175 23.16 -17.97 -14.46
CA SER A 175 22.26 -16.94 -15.00
C SER A 175 22.90 -15.58 -14.80
N VAL A 176 22.99 -14.78 -15.86
CA VAL A 176 23.39 -13.38 -15.79
C VAL A 176 22.17 -12.53 -16.09
N LEU A 177 21.80 -11.64 -15.17
CA LEU A 177 20.59 -10.83 -15.22
C LEU A 177 20.95 -9.34 -15.16
N ILE A 178 20.24 -8.55 -15.95
CA ILE A 178 20.21 -7.09 -15.85
C ILE A 178 18.84 -6.71 -15.27
N ILE A 179 18.85 -6.01 -14.14
CA ILE A 179 17.66 -5.63 -13.38
C ILE A 179 17.51 -4.11 -13.43
N GLU A 180 16.52 -3.64 -14.19
CA GLU A 180 16.16 -2.22 -14.26
C GLU A 180 15.49 -1.79 -12.95
N ILE A 181 16.18 -0.95 -12.17
CA ILE A 181 15.75 -0.59 -10.81
C ILE A 181 14.40 0.17 -10.76
N ASP A 182 14.04 0.85 -11.86
CA ASP A 182 12.78 1.58 -11.96
C ASP A 182 11.58 0.65 -12.16
N GLN A 183 11.80 -0.48 -12.84
CA GLN A 183 10.79 -1.51 -13.09
C GLN A 183 10.62 -2.43 -11.87
N TYR A 184 11.71 -2.75 -11.16
CA TYR A 184 11.71 -3.73 -10.06
C TYR A 184 11.99 -3.09 -8.70
N ARG A 185 11.31 -1.99 -8.36
CA ARG A 185 11.54 -1.20 -7.13
C ARG A 185 11.50 -2.01 -5.84
N ALA A 186 10.57 -2.97 -5.70
CA ALA A 186 10.49 -3.79 -4.50
C ALA A 186 11.68 -4.76 -4.38
N LEU A 187 12.17 -5.28 -5.52
CA LEU A 187 13.39 -6.09 -5.57
C LEU A 187 14.64 -5.26 -5.21
N THR A 188 14.75 -4.05 -5.77
CA THR A 188 15.79 -3.06 -5.44
C THR A 188 15.83 -2.76 -3.94
N ARG A 189 14.65 -2.57 -3.31
CA ARG A 189 14.52 -2.39 -1.86
C ARG A 189 14.90 -3.65 -1.09
N ARG A 190 14.43 -4.83 -1.52
CA ARG A 190 14.72 -6.13 -0.87
C ARG A 190 16.22 -6.37 -0.73
N TYR A 191 17.00 -6.02 -1.76
CA TYR A 191 18.46 -6.19 -1.76
C TYR A 191 19.24 -4.94 -1.34
N SER A 192 18.55 -3.93 -0.80
CA SER A 192 19.14 -2.70 -0.28
C SER A 192 20.10 -2.01 -1.25
N ILE A 193 19.72 -1.93 -2.54
CA ILE A 193 20.54 -1.28 -3.56
C ILE A 193 20.53 0.24 -3.34
N ARG A 194 21.70 0.81 -3.05
CA ARG A 194 21.89 2.26 -2.80
C ARG A 194 22.67 2.96 -3.90
N LEU A 195 23.54 2.24 -4.59
CA LEU A 195 24.35 2.72 -5.70
C LEU A 195 24.06 1.90 -6.96
N ILE A 196 24.20 2.49 -8.13
CA ILE A 196 24.16 1.77 -9.40
C ILE A 196 25.40 2.07 -10.26
N PRO A 197 25.88 1.09 -11.05
CA PRO A 197 25.42 -0.30 -11.06
C PRO A 197 25.88 -1.04 -9.78
N THR A 198 25.12 -2.05 -9.36
CA THR A 198 25.52 -2.97 -8.26
C THR A 198 25.39 -4.40 -8.77
N GLN A 199 26.47 -5.17 -8.72
CA GLN A 199 26.48 -6.58 -9.10
C GLN A 199 26.42 -7.44 -7.85
N ILE A 200 25.47 -8.36 -7.79
CA ILE A 200 25.33 -9.33 -6.70
C ILE A 200 25.45 -10.74 -7.27
N PHE A 201 26.34 -11.52 -6.67
CA PHE A 201 26.54 -12.93 -7.00
C PHE A 201 25.84 -13.80 -5.96
N PHE A 202 25.08 -14.76 -6.45
CA PHE A 202 24.36 -15.75 -5.66
C PHE A 202 24.83 -17.16 -6.03
N ASP A 203 25.02 -18.00 -5.03
CA ASP A 203 25.23 -19.43 -5.24
C ASP A 203 23.94 -20.15 -5.69
N ALA A 204 24.04 -21.45 -6.00
CA ALA A 204 22.90 -22.26 -6.40
C ALA A 204 21.85 -22.42 -5.28
N GLN A 205 22.23 -22.16 -4.03
CA GLN A 205 21.38 -22.18 -2.84
C GLN A 205 20.75 -20.80 -2.56
N ARG A 206 20.91 -19.84 -3.48
CA ARG A 206 20.33 -18.48 -3.44
C ARG A 206 20.95 -17.58 -2.37
N LYS A 207 22.10 -17.96 -1.81
CA LYS A 207 22.81 -17.14 -0.84
C LYS A 207 23.64 -16.10 -1.58
N GLU A 208 23.55 -14.84 -1.16
CA GLU A 208 24.47 -13.80 -1.60
C GLU A 208 25.89 -14.14 -1.14
N VAL A 209 26.81 -14.34 -2.08
CA VAL A 209 28.21 -14.72 -1.80
C VAL A 209 29.18 -13.58 -2.06
N TYR A 210 28.81 -12.61 -2.91
CA TYR A 210 29.63 -11.44 -3.20
C TYR A 210 28.77 -10.29 -3.76
N ARG A 211 29.20 -9.06 -3.47
CA ARG A 211 28.58 -7.82 -3.95
C ARG A 211 29.67 -6.83 -4.36
N HIS A 212 29.46 -6.19 -5.50
CA HIS A 212 30.28 -5.08 -5.98
C HIS A 212 29.40 -3.87 -6.28
N GLU A 213 29.88 -2.68 -5.92
CA GLU A 213 29.21 -1.41 -6.24
C GLU A 213 30.09 -0.62 -7.23
N GLY A 214 29.50 -0.16 -8.33
CA GLY A 214 30.18 0.52 -9.41
C GLY A 214 30.49 -0.39 -10.61
N PHE A 215 31.34 0.10 -11.51
CA PHE A 215 31.76 -0.65 -12.69
C PHE A 215 32.62 -1.86 -12.29
N MET A 216 32.39 -3.01 -12.94
CA MET A 216 33.13 -4.25 -12.74
C MET A 216 33.55 -4.82 -14.09
N SER A 217 34.84 -5.16 -14.27
CA SER A 217 35.31 -5.70 -15.54
C SER A 217 34.81 -7.12 -15.79
N LYS A 218 34.82 -7.56 -17.05
CA LYS A 218 34.45 -8.92 -17.44
C LYS A 218 35.32 -9.96 -16.73
N GLU A 219 36.62 -9.70 -16.68
CA GLU A 219 37.63 -10.57 -16.08
C GLU A 219 37.36 -10.76 -14.59
N SER A 220 37.10 -9.66 -13.86
CA SER A 220 36.77 -9.71 -12.43
C SER A 220 35.51 -10.53 -12.18
N MET A 221 34.50 -10.42 -13.05
CA MET A 221 33.27 -11.21 -12.93
C MET A 221 33.51 -12.70 -13.21
N LYS A 222 34.41 -13.03 -14.16
CA LYS A 222 34.81 -14.41 -14.46
C LYS A 222 35.58 -15.03 -13.31
N GLU A 223 36.55 -14.31 -12.74
CA GLU A 223 37.27 -14.75 -11.54
C GLU A 223 36.30 -15.08 -10.40
N LYS A 224 35.28 -14.24 -10.18
CA LYS A 224 34.27 -14.51 -9.17
C LYS A 224 33.45 -15.76 -9.45
N PHE A 225 33.09 -16.01 -10.71
CA PHE A 225 32.42 -17.26 -11.10
C PHE A 225 33.31 -18.49 -10.89
N GLU A 226 34.60 -18.40 -11.20
CA GLU A 226 35.57 -19.47 -10.96
C GLU A 226 35.73 -19.77 -9.47
N GLU A 227 35.83 -18.75 -8.62
CA GLU A 227 35.84 -18.89 -7.15
C GLU A 227 34.58 -19.58 -6.61
N MET A 228 33.43 -19.36 -7.27
CA MET A 228 32.16 -20.02 -6.96
C MET A 228 32.07 -21.45 -7.52
N GLY A 229 33.10 -21.93 -8.22
CA GLY A 229 33.14 -23.27 -8.82
C GLY A 229 32.35 -23.38 -10.12
N VAL A 230 31.99 -22.27 -10.75
CA VAL A 230 31.30 -22.23 -12.05
C VAL A 230 32.34 -22.34 -13.17
N LYS A 231 32.36 -23.46 -13.89
CA LYS A 231 33.30 -23.74 -14.99
C LYS A 231 32.62 -23.70 -16.34
#